data_AF-F6DSD3-F1
#
_entry.id   AF-F6DSD3-F1
#
_cell.length_a   1.000
_cell.length_b   1.000
_cell.length_c   1.000
_cell.angle_alpha   90.00
_cell.angle_beta   90.00
_cell.angle_gamma   90.00
#
_symmetry.space_group_name_H-M   'P 1'
#
loop_
_entity.id
_entity.type
_entity.pdbx_description
1 polymer ?
#
loop_
_entity_poly.entity_id
_entity_poly.type
_entity_poly.pdbx_seq_one_letter_code
_entity_poly.pdbx_strand_id
1 'polypeptide(L)'
;MAAIYWYCALGIIGVGMTIFIIYKKKNFYEFISFFLFAMMIAFIGEMIVLLFFKSYSYKPGVYTDYYAENIFGHIVPNALLWPATALLVVAYSLRYRWIVLITVIFTLLDLLYVHLGIYQHNWWETWMTSVAVFIYCVLMKRWFVQLKSKRRGILRYIVFWFILLVTLKLPVTLLLLAGWQYTFVGWFENLYRDSGVFSVFYNAALSFFCVFFICVLKKWYWKLVPFFIYFSFDAILLNRGILLFNDGWNIYYLMLVRAVCLILFIALENKYPYKSPTQRSLVL
;
A
#
# COMPACT_ATOMS: atom_id res chain seq x y z
N MET A 1 21.02 -19.87 6.80
CA MET A 1 20.29 -19.60 5.54
C MET A 1 19.91 -18.14 5.51
N ALA A 2 20.00 -17.44 4.38
CA ALA A 2 19.62 -16.03 4.32
C ALA A 2 18.11 -15.88 4.56
N ALA A 3 17.72 -15.13 5.59
CA ALA A 3 16.34 -14.96 6.01
C ALA A 3 15.44 -14.41 4.88
N ILE A 4 16.02 -13.64 3.96
CA ILE A 4 15.36 -13.08 2.77
C ILE A 4 14.61 -14.10 1.91
N TYR A 5 15.05 -15.36 1.82
CA TYR A 5 14.39 -16.38 0.99
C TYR A 5 12.94 -16.62 1.42
N TRP A 6 12.68 -16.58 2.73
CA TRP A 6 11.33 -16.73 3.27
C TRP A 6 10.42 -15.58 2.84
N TYR A 7 10.93 -14.34 2.89
CA TYR A 7 10.20 -13.17 2.41
C TYR A 7 9.95 -13.26 0.90
N CYS A 8 10.94 -13.65 0.11
CA CYS A 8 10.75 -13.89 -1.32
C CYS A 8 9.67 -14.94 -1.61
N ALA A 9 9.61 -16.02 -0.82
CA ALA A 9 8.58 -17.04 -0.96
C ALA A 9 7.16 -16.47 -0.71
N LEU A 10 6.97 -15.65 0.33
CA LEU A 10 5.70 -14.95 0.54
C LEU A 10 5.35 -14.02 -0.62
N GLY A 11 6.35 -13.31 -1.16
CA GLY A 11 6.17 -12.45 -2.32
C GLY A 11 5.70 -13.22 -3.54
N ILE A 12 6.34 -14.36 -3.85
CA ILE A 12 5.96 -15.24 -4.97
C ILE A 12 4.53 -15.76 -4.78
N ILE A 13 4.16 -16.20 -3.57
CA ILE A 13 2.81 -16.65 -3.26
C ILE A 13 1.79 -15.52 -3.49
N GLY A 14 2.04 -14.33 -2.96
CA GLY A 14 1.15 -13.17 -3.11
C GLY A 14 0.96 -12.74 -4.57
N VAL A 15 2.05 -12.68 -5.33
CA VAL A 15 2.03 -12.37 -6.77
C VAL A 15 1.27 -13.44 -7.54
N GLY A 16 1.59 -14.72 -7.31
CA GLY A 16 0.93 -15.86 -7.96
C GLY A 16 -0.58 -15.87 -7.71
N MET A 17 -0.99 -15.67 -6.45
CA MET A 17 -2.40 -15.54 -6.06
C MET A 17 -3.08 -14.38 -6.81
N THR A 18 -2.44 -13.21 -6.87
CA THR A 18 -3.00 -12.01 -7.50
C THR A 18 -3.17 -12.21 -9.01
N ILE A 19 -2.14 -12.71 -9.70
CA ILE A 19 -2.17 -13.02 -11.14
C ILE A 19 -3.28 -14.03 -11.43
N PHE A 20 -3.35 -15.12 -10.66
CA PHE A 20 -4.37 -16.15 -10.82
C PHE A 20 -5.80 -15.58 -10.70
N ILE A 21 -6.06 -14.76 -9.67
CA ILE A 21 -7.38 -14.16 -9.44
C ILE A 21 -7.75 -13.22 -10.59
N ILE A 22 -6.84 -12.32 -10.97
CA ILE A 22 -7.07 -11.34 -12.05
C ILE A 22 -7.35 -12.07 -13.38
N TYR A 23 -6.56 -13.09 -13.70
CA TYR A 23 -6.72 -13.91 -14.89
C TYR A 23 -8.08 -14.63 -14.91
N LYS A 24 -8.49 -15.24 -13.80
CA LYS A 24 -9.75 -15.99 -13.73
C LYS A 24 -10.99 -15.12 -13.72
N LYS A 25 -10.96 -13.94 -13.09
CA LYS A 25 -12.16 -13.11 -12.89
C LYS A 25 -12.44 -12.12 -14.02
N LYS A 26 -11.47 -11.85 -14.90
CA LYS A 26 -11.62 -11.00 -16.10
C LYS A 26 -12.13 -9.56 -15.84
N ASN A 27 -12.03 -9.07 -14.60
CA ASN A 27 -12.39 -7.69 -14.22
C ASN A 27 -11.16 -6.96 -13.67
N PHE A 28 -10.16 -6.79 -14.53
CA PHE A 28 -8.82 -6.31 -14.18
C PHE A 28 -8.85 -5.03 -13.34
N TYR A 29 -9.52 -3.98 -13.82
CA TYR A 29 -9.50 -2.65 -13.19
C TYR A 29 -10.19 -2.65 -11.80
N GLU A 30 -11.28 -3.40 -11.62
CA GLU A 30 -11.95 -3.49 -10.32
C GLU A 30 -11.06 -4.17 -9.28
N PHE A 31 -10.43 -5.30 -9.67
CA PHE A 31 -9.60 -6.09 -8.76
C PHE A 31 -8.25 -5.44 -8.47
N ILE A 32 -7.59 -4.81 -9.46
CA ILE A 32 -6.32 -4.10 -9.21
C ILE A 32 -6.53 -2.84 -8.36
N SER A 33 -7.61 -2.08 -8.59
CA SER A 33 -7.96 -0.95 -7.71
C SER A 33 -8.21 -1.41 -6.28
N PHE A 34 -8.93 -2.53 -6.10
CA PHE A 34 -9.17 -3.06 -4.77
C PHE A 34 -7.89 -3.61 -4.11
N PHE A 35 -7.02 -4.25 -4.88
CA PHE A 35 -5.70 -4.71 -4.40
C PHE A 35 -4.84 -3.55 -3.89
N LEU A 36 -4.75 -2.45 -4.65
CA LEU A 36 -4.00 -1.25 -4.25
C LEU A 36 -4.62 -0.58 -3.02
N PHE A 37 -5.94 -0.53 -2.93
CA PHE A 37 -6.63 -0.05 -1.73
C PHE A 37 -6.29 -0.92 -0.51
N ALA A 38 -6.43 -2.25 -0.63
CA ALA A 38 -6.16 -3.21 0.43
C ALA A 38 -4.67 -3.18 0.87
N MET A 39 -3.76 -2.91 -0.06
CA MET A 39 -2.33 -2.72 0.18
C MET A 39 -2.09 -1.52 1.09
N MET A 40 -2.69 -0.37 0.79
CA MET A 40 -2.50 0.83 1.60
C MET A 40 -3.07 0.67 3.01
N ILE A 41 -4.19 -0.04 3.16
CA ILE A 41 -4.76 -0.33 4.48
C ILE A 41 -3.82 -1.21 5.30
N ALA A 42 -3.20 -2.21 4.68
CA ALA A 42 -2.19 -3.05 5.34
C ALA A 42 -0.98 -2.19 5.78
N PHE A 43 -0.46 -1.32 4.90
CA PHE A 43 0.60 -0.39 5.25
C PHE A 43 0.26 0.55 6.40
N ILE A 44 -0.97 1.05 6.50
CA ILE A 44 -1.37 1.92 7.62
C ILE A 44 -1.40 1.15 8.93
N GLY A 45 -1.92 -0.08 8.92
CA GLY A 45 -1.87 -0.97 10.08
C GLY A 45 -0.42 -1.17 10.54
N GLU A 46 0.46 -1.50 9.60
CA GLU A 46 1.89 -1.69 9.85
C GLU A 46 2.56 -0.43 10.39
N MET A 47 2.31 0.74 9.80
CA MET A 47 2.84 2.02 10.28
C MET A 47 2.52 2.25 11.76
N ILE A 48 1.28 1.96 12.17
CA ILE A 48 0.84 2.09 13.57
C ILE A 48 1.63 1.12 14.45
N VAL A 49 1.55 -0.18 14.17
CA VAL A 49 2.11 -1.20 15.07
C VAL A 49 3.64 -1.23 15.05
N LEU A 50 4.26 -1.06 13.89
CA LEU A 50 5.70 -1.19 13.69
C LEU A 50 6.44 0.13 13.93
N LEU A 51 6.11 1.19 13.19
CA LEU A 51 6.91 2.43 13.23
C LEU A 51 6.62 3.31 14.45
N PHE A 52 5.37 3.33 14.92
CA PHE A 52 5.03 4.09 16.13
C PHE A 52 5.28 3.27 17.40
N PHE A 53 4.77 2.04 17.47
CA PHE A 53 4.78 1.26 18.70
C PHE A 53 5.87 0.18 18.81
N LYS A 54 6.68 -0.07 17.77
CA LYS A 54 7.74 -1.09 17.78
C LYS A 54 7.24 -2.46 18.27
N SER A 55 6.06 -2.86 17.81
CA SER A 55 5.34 -4.03 18.29
C SER A 55 6.06 -5.36 18.08
N TYR A 56 6.83 -5.44 17.00
CA TYR A 56 7.67 -6.56 16.62
C TYR A 56 8.81 -6.07 15.72
N SER A 57 9.68 -6.98 15.28
CA SER A 57 10.79 -6.68 14.38
C SER A 57 10.95 -7.75 13.30
N TYR A 58 11.06 -7.31 12.04
CA TYR A 58 11.48 -8.14 10.92
C TYR A 58 12.99 -8.23 10.83
N LYS A 59 13.51 -9.39 10.44
CA LYS A 59 14.94 -9.67 10.26
C LYS A 59 15.24 -10.38 8.93
N PRO A 60 14.95 -9.77 7.77
CA PRO A 60 15.25 -10.34 6.45
C PRO A 60 16.75 -10.50 6.14
N GLY A 61 17.63 -9.86 6.90
CA GLY A 61 19.09 -9.88 6.79
C GLY A 61 19.63 -9.01 5.64
N VAL A 62 18.98 -7.89 5.32
CA VAL A 62 19.34 -7.06 4.14
C VAL A 62 20.01 -5.75 4.55
N TYR A 63 19.53 -5.12 5.61
CA TYR A 63 20.01 -3.85 6.13
C TYR A 63 20.53 -4.02 7.56
N THR A 64 21.54 -3.21 7.91
CA THR A 64 22.07 -3.15 9.28
C THR A 64 21.28 -2.19 10.17
N ASP A 65 20.68 -1.15 9.59
CA ASP A 65 19.83 -0.22 10.32
C ASP A 65 18.49 -0.86 10.72
N TYR A 66 18.13 -0.76 11.99
CA TYR A 66 16.92 -1.36 12.56
C TYR A 66 15.65 -0.96 11.80
N TYR A 67 15.48 0.32 11.45
CA TYR A 67 14.26 0.76 10.77
C TYR A 67 14.29 0.44 9.29
N ALA A 68 15.43 0.55 8.60
CA ALA A 68 15.55 0.13 7.21
C ALA A 68 15.20 -1.36 7.04
N GLU A 69 15.73 -2.20 7.93
CA GLU A 69 15.51 -3.64 7.97
C GLU A 69 14.02 -3.97 8.20
N ASN A 70 13.39 -3.28 9.15
CA ASN A 70 11.96 -3.38 9.42
C ASN A 70 11.10 -2.84 8.28
N ILE A 71 11.52 -1.76 7.63
CA ILE A 71 10.83 -1.19 6.48
C ILE A 71 10.83 -2.19 5.32
N PHE A 72 11.99 -2.75 5.00
CA PHE A 72 12.12 -3.76 3.96
C PHE A 72 11.30 -5.02 4.29
N GLY A 73 11.43 -5.53 5.51
CA GLY A 73 10.75 -6.75 5.96
C GLY A 73 9.23 -6.68 5.89
N HIS A 74 8.64 -5.51 6.18
CA HIS A 74 7.18 -5.35 6.11
C HIS A 74 6.66 -5.01 4.71
N ILE A 75 7.49 -4.43 3.81
CA ILE A 75 7.04 -4.11 2.45
C ILE A 75 6.57 -5.37 1.73
N VAL A 76 7.31 -6.47 1.84
CA VAL A 76 6.99 -7.71 1.12
C VAL A 76 5.60 -8.26 1.49
N PRO A 77 5.28 -8.56 2.76
CA PRO A 77 3.96 -9.06 3.12
C PRO A 77 2.85 -8.02 2.86
N ASN A 78 3.08 -6.73 3.14
CA ASN A 78 2.04 -5.71 3.02
C ASN A 78 1.78 -5.26 1.57
N ALA A 79 2.78 -5.33 0.68
CA ALA A 79 2.62 -5.05 -0.74
C ALA A 79 2.02 -6.23 -1.51
N LEU A 80 2.24 -7.47 -1.05
CA LEU A 80 1.94 -8.66 -1.84
C LEU A 80 0.94 -9.58 -1.14
N LEU A 81 1.29 -10.15 0.02
CA LEU A 81 0.53 -11.23 0.65
C LEU A 81 -0.81 -10.77 1.23
N TRP A 82 -0.81 -9.70 2.04
CA TRP A 82 -2.02 -9.14 2.65
C TRP A 82 -3.07 -8.72 1.61
N PRO A 83 -2.73 -7.85 0.63
CA PRO A 83 -3.70 -7.45 -0.39
C PRO A 83 -4.11 -8.61 -1.31
N ALA A 84 -3.24 -9.57 -1.61
CA ALA A 84 -3.61 -10.78 -2.37
C ALA A 84 -4.63 -11.63 -1.61
N THR A 85 -4.48 -11.74 -0.29
CA THR A 85 -5.42 -12.46 0.58
C THR A 85 -6.76 -11.75 0.64
N ALA A 86 -6.78 -10.42 0.81
CA ALA A 86 -8.00 -9.63 0.70
C ALA A 86 -8.68 -9.85 -0.67
N LEU A 87 -7.89 -9.86 -1.74
CA LEU A 87 -8.37 -10.09 -3.09
C LEU A 87 -9.02 -11.48 -3.24
N LEU A 88 -8.40 -12.52 -2.69
CA LEU A 88 -8.94 -13.88 -2.67
C LEU A 88 -10.31 -13.93 -1.98
N VAL A 89 -10.41 -13.31 -0.80
CA VAL A 89 -11.64 -13.24 0.01
C VAL A 89 -12.76 -12.61 -0.79
N VAL A 90 -12.52 -11.48 -1.46
CA VAL A 90 -13.58 -10.75 -2.15
C VAL A 90 -13.91 -11.33 -3.52
N ALA A 91 -12.90 -11.77 -4.29
CA ALA A 91 -13.07 -12.29 -5.64
C ALA A 91 -13.89 -13.59 -5.64
N TYR A 92 -13.74 -14.42 -4.61
CA TYR A 92 -14.50 -15.66 -4.45
C TYR A 92 -15.62 -15.56 -3.42
N SER A 93 -15.87 -14.36 -2.87
CA SER A 93 -16.95 -14.12 -1.90
C SER A 93 -16.91 -15.12 -0.73
N LEU A 94 -15.71 -15.37 -0.20
CA LEU A 94 -15.47 -16.42 0.79
C LEU A 94 -16.33 -16.23 2.04
N ARG A 95 -16.96 -17.32 2.51
CA ARG A 95 -17.71 -17.36 3.77
C ARG A 95 -16.77 -17.24 4.98
N TYR A 96 -17.29 -16.87 6.16
CA TYR A 96 -16.47 -16.65 7.36
C TYR A 96 -15.64 -17.87 7.77
N ARG A 97 -16.13 -19.10 7.55
CA ARG A 97 -15.32 -20.33 7.77
C ARG A 97 -13.98 -20.33 7.03
N TRP A 98 -13.95 -19.79 5.81
CA TRP A 98 -12.72 -19.69 5.03
C TRP A 98 -11.82 -18.54 5.50
N ILE A 99 -12.41 -17.48 6.05
CA ILE A 99 -11.64 -16.40 6.70
C ILE A 99 -10.97 -16.93 7.97
N VAL A 100 -11.66 -17.79 8.74
CA VAL A 100 -11.05 -18.49 9.89
C VAL A 100 -9.89 -19.36 9.42
N LEU A 101 -10.05 -20.14 8.33
CA LEU A 101 -8.94 -20.94 7.79
C LEU A 101 -7.73 -20.07 7.37
N ILE A 102 -7.97 -18.96 6.67
CA ILE A 102 -6.91 -18.00 6.31
C ILE A 102 -6.22 -17.47 7.57
N THR A 103 -6.99 -17.15 8.60
CA THR A 103 -6.47 -16.67 9.88
C THR A 103 -5.55 -17.70 10.53
N VAL A 104 -5.95 -18.97 10.55
CA VAL A 104 -5.10 -20.07 11.04
C VAL A 104 -3.81 -20.17 10.23
N ILE A 105 -3.87 -20.07 8.89
CA ILE A 105 -2.67 -20.10 8.04
C ILE A 105 -1.71 -18.95 8.39
N PHE A 106 -2.20 -17.71 8.52
CA PHE A 106 -1.35 -16.58 8.92
C PHE A 106 -0.79 -16.73 10.33
N THR A 107 -1.55 -17.31 11.25
CA THR A 107 -1.10 -17.61 12.62
C THR A 107 0.05 -18.62 12.60
N LEU A 108 -0.05 -19.66 11.77
CA LEU A 108 1.02 -20.64 11.60
C LEU A 108 2.25 -20.03 10.91
N LEU A 109 2.06 -19.10 9.97
CA LEU A 109 3.16 -18.35 9.36
C LEU A 109 3.88 -17.46 10.38
N ASP A 110 3.14 -16.76 11.24
CA ASP A 110 3.69 -15.96 12.34
C ASP A 110 4.56 -16.83 13.26
N LEU A 111 4.01 -17.96 13.75
CA LEU A 111 4.74 -18.92 14.58
C LEU A 111 6.00 -19.47 13.88
N LEU A 112 5.88 -19.83 12.60
CA LEU A 112 7.00 -20.31 11.81
C LEU A 112 8.11 -19.25 11.71
N TYR A 113 7.75 -18.00 11.44
CA TYR A 113 8.71 -16.90 11.28
C TYR A 113 9.41 -16.56 12.60
N VAL A 114 8.69 -16.63 13.73
CA VAL A 114 9.29 -16.52 15.07
C VAL A 114 10.26 -17.67 15.32
N HIS A 115 9.84 -18.91 15.05
CA HIS A 115 10.67 -20.09 15.29
C HIS A 115 11.95 -20.10 14.44
N LEU A 116 11.88 -19.59 13.22
CA LEU A 116 13.03 -19.41 12.34
C LEU A 116 13.94 -18.25 12.74
N GLY A 117 13.55 -17.41 13.72
CA GLY A 117 14.31 -16.25 14.17
C GLY A 117 14.35 -15.09 13.17
N ILE A 118 13.53 -15.13 12.12
CA ILE A 118 13.47 -14.10 11.06
C ILE A 118 12.42 -13.02 11.35
N TYR A 119 11.66 -13.20 12.43
CA TYR A 119 10.68 -12.29 12.98
C TYR A 119 10.74 -12.40 14.50
N GLN A 120 10.62 -11.29 15.21
CA GLN A 120 10.67 -11.27 16.66
C GLN A 120 9.53 -10.42 17.21
N HIS A 121 8.75 -11.00 18.11
CA HIS A 121 7.78 -10.26 18.91
C HIS A 121 8.47 -9.40 19.95
N ASN A 122 7.99 -8.18 20.15
CA ASN A 122 8.36 -7.34 21.29
C ASN A 122 7.25 -7.40 22.34
N TRP A 123 6.12 -6.73 22.07
CA TRP A 123 4.90 -6.82 22.88
C TRP A 123 3.71 -7.37 22.09
N TRP A 124 3.86 -7.54 20.77
CA TRP A 124 2.86 -8.12 19.91
C TRP A 124 2.91 -9.64 19.97
N GLU A 125 1.84 -10.27 20.42
CA GLU A 125 1.76 -11.72 20.52
C GLU A 125 1.10 -12.34 19.29
N THR A 126 1.37 -13.61 18.99
CA THR A 126 0.79 -14.32 17.83
C THR A 126 -0.73 -14.21 17.73
N TRP A 127 -1.45 -14.26 18.88
CA TRP A 127 -2.92 -14.15 18.88
C TRP A 127 -3.40 -12.79 18.35
N MET A 128 -2.60 -11.73 18.49
CA MET A 128 -2.89 -10.40 17.96
C MET A 128 -2.81 -10.40 16.43
N THR A 129 -1.85 -11.13 15.85
CA THR A 129 -1.79 -11.38 14.40
C THR A 129 -3.05 -12.09 13.92
N SER A 130 -3.51 -13.13 14.63
CA SER A 130 -4.75 -13.83 14.30
C SER A 130 -5.96 -12.88 14.29
N VAL A 131 -6.11 -12.07 15.34
CA VAL A 131 -7.20 -11.09 15.44
C VAL A 131 -7.12 -10.06 14.32
N ALA A 132 -5.92 -9.51 14.05
CA ALA A 132 -5.71 -8.52 13.00
C ALA A 132 -6.07 -9.05 11.61
N VAL A 133 -5.64 -10.28 11.26
CA VAL A 133 -5.94 -10.92 9.97
C VAL A 133 -7.44 -11.15 9.81
N PHE A 134 -8.10 -11.64 10.87
CA PHE A 134 -9.55 -11.85 10.84
C PHE A 134 -10.29 -10.53 10.62
N ILE A 135 -9.98 -9.49 11.41
CA ILE A 135 -10.59 -8.16 11.29
C ILE A 135 -10.33 -7.58 9.90
N TYR A 136 -9.09 -7.63 9.41
CA TYR A 136 -8.72 -7.14 8.09
C TYR A 136 -9.54 -7.82 6.99
N CYS A 137 -9.62 -9.15 6.98
CA CYS A 137 -10.39 -9.88 5.97
C CYS A 137 -11.89 -9.55 6.01
N VAL A 138 -12.48 -9.45 7.21
CA VAL A 138 -13.89 -9.06 7.38
C VAL A 138 -14.13 -7.63 6.90
N LEU A 139 -13.24 -6.69 7.26
CA LEU A 139 -13.30 -5.30 6.85
C LEU A 139 -13.22 -5.18 5.32
N MET A 140 -12.21 -5.82 4.71
CA MET A 140 -12.02 -5.82 3.26
C MET A 140 -13.24 -6.40 2.53
N LYS A 141 -13.80 -7.50 3.03
CA LYS A 141 -15.04 -8.07 2.49
C LYS A 141 -16.21 -7.10 2.54
N ARG A 142 -16.47 -6.48 3.71
CA ARG A 142 -17.56 -5.50 3.87
C ARG A 142 -17.36 -4.29 2.98
N TRP A 143 -16.14 -3.76 2.93
CA TRP A 143 -15.79 -2.59 2.13
C TRP A 143 -15.99 -2.85 0.64
N PHE A 144 -15.55 -4.01 0.13
CA PHE A 144 -15.74 -4.37 -1.28
C PHE A 144 -17.21 -4.47 -1.67
N VAL A 145 -18.05 -5.07 -0.82
CA VAL A 145 -19.50 -5.16 -1.06
C VAL A 145 -20.13 -3.76 -1.12
N GLN A 146 -19.74 -2.86 -0.22
CA GLN A 146 -20.22 -1.47 -0.23
C GLN A 146 -19.72 -0.69 -1.45
N LEU A 147 -18.46 -0.87 -1.86
CA LEU A 147 -17.91 -0.24 -3.05
C LEU A 147 -18.61 -0.72 -4.33
N LYS A 148 -18.95 -2.01 -4.40
CA LYS A 148 -19.65 -2.59 -5.55
C LYS A 148 -21.09 -2.10 -5.66
N SER A 149 -21.78 -1.89 -4.54
CA SER A 149 -23.15 -1.36 -4.51
C SER A 149 -23.19 0.16 -4.74
N LYS A 150 -22.26 0.91 -4.15
CA LYS A 150 -22.14 2.37 -4.24
C LYS A 150 -20.87 2.75 -4.99
N ARG A 151 -20.89 2.62 -6.32
CA ARG A 151 -19.75 2.94 -7.22
C ARG A 151 -19.48 4.46 -7.37
N ARG A 152 -20.07 5.31 -6.51
CA ARG A 152 -19.97 6.77 -6.55
C ARG A 152 -20.00 7.35 -5.13
N GLY A 153 -19.61 8.61 -4.98
CA GLY A 153 -19.65 9.34 -3.71
C GLY A 153 -18.41 9.12 -2.85
N ILE A 154 -18.57 9.34 -1.54
CA ILE A 154 -17.45 9.43 -0.59
C ILE A 154 -16.63 8.14 -0.47
N LEU A 155 -17.26 6.97 -0.55
CA LEU A 155 -16.56 5.68 -0.50
C LEU A 155 -15.57 5.54 -1.66
N ARG A 156 -15.98 5.93 -2.87
CA ARG A 156 -15.09 5.91 -4.03
C ARG A 156 -13.94 6.91 -3.84
N TYR A 157 -14.24 8.11 -3.35
CA TYR A 157 -13.21 9.12 -3.09
C TYR A 157 -12.15 8.60 -2.11
N ILE A 158 -12.58 7.99 -0.99
CA ILE A 158 -11.68 7.38 0.01
C ILE A 158 -10.83 6.27 -0.62
N VAL A 159 -11.44 5.36 -1.39
CA VAL A 159 -10.70 4.28 -2.06
C VAL A 159 -9.64 4.82 -3.01
N PHE A 160 -10.00 5.78 -3.86
CA PHE A 160 -9.06 6.37 -4.81
C PHE A 160 -7.99 7.23 -4.12
N TRP A 161 -8.30 7.84 -2.98
CA TRP A 161 -7.29 8.51 -2.15
C TRP A 161 -6.23 7.52 -1.65
N PHE A 162 -6.63 6.39 -1.08
CA PHE A 162 -5.69 5.35 -0.66
C PHE A 162 -4.90 4.76 -1.82
N ILE A 163 -5.53 4.56 -2.99
CA ILE A 163 -4.84 4.09 -4.19
C ILE A 163 -3.77 5.09 -4.62
N LEU A 164 -4.08 6.39 -4.68
CA LEU A 164 -3.10 7.41 -5.05
C LEU A 164 -1.97 7.49 -4.01
N LEU A 165 -2.32 7.43 -2.72
CA LEU A 165 -1.37 7.42 -1.62
C LEU A 165 -0.35 6.29 -1.76
N VAL A 166 -0.79 5.04 -1.94
CA VAL A 166 0.14 3.91 -2.07
C VAL A 166 0.96 3.99 -3.35
N THR A 167 0.36 4.43 -4.45
CA THR A 167 1.02 4.54 -5.76
C THR A 167 2.19 5.52 -5.69
N LEU A 168 2.07 6.59 -4.90
CA LEU A 168 3.14 7.58 -4.72
C LEU A 168 4.09 7.25 -3.57
N LYS A 169 3.60 6.67 -2.48
CA LYS A 169 4.41 6.34 -1.29
C LYS A 169 5.34 5.16 -1.52
N LEU A 170 4.89 4.13 -2.25
CA LEU A 170 5.68 2.91 -2.44
C LEU A 170 7.01 3.20 -3.16
N PRO A 171 7.06 3.90 -4.31
CA PRO A 171 8.31 4.26 -4.97
C PRO A 171 9.23 5.11 -4.07
N VAL A 172 8.69 6.10 -3.35
CA VAL A 172 9.48 6.93 -2.42
C VAL A 172 10.12 6.09 -1.32
N THR A 173 9.43 5.05 -0.84
CA THR A 173 9.96 4.13 0.17
C THR A 173 11.08 3.26 -0.41
N LEU A 174 10.96 2.81 -1.65
CA LEU A 174 12.01 2.06 -2.34
C LEU A 174 13.24 2.94 -2.61
N LEU A 175 13.04 4.21 -2.98
CA LEU A 175 14.14 5.18 -3.15
C LEU A 175 14.88 5.45 -1.84
N LEU A 176 14.15 5.52 -0.71
CA LEU A 176 14.73 5.61 0.63
C LEU A 176 15.59 4.40 0.97
N LEU A 177 15.05 3.19 0.74
CA LEU A 177 15.78 1.95 0.99
C LEU A 177 16.99 1.75 0.06
N ALA A 178 16.94 2.31 -1.15
CA ALA A 178 18.07 2.34 -2.08
C ALA A 178 19.14 3.39 -1.72
N GLY A 179 18.86 4.29 -0.77
CA GLY A 179 19.77 5.37 -0.38
C GLY A 179 19.81 6.57 -1.33
N TRP A 180 19.03 6.57 -2.40
CA TRP A 180 19.03 7.62 -3.44
C TRP A 180 18.32 8.90 -3.03
N GLN A 181 17.33 8.78 -2.13
CA GLN A 181 16.52 9.91 -1.69
C GLN A 181 16.07 9.70 -0.26
N TYR A 182 16.17 10.73 0.57
CA TYR A 182 15.59 10.74 1.90
C TYR A 182 15.01 12.11 2.21
N THR A 183 14.12 12.13 3.19
CA THR A 183 13.55 13.36 3.73
C THR A 183 13.90 13.46 5.20
N PHE A 184 14.47 14.58 5.62
CA PHE A 184 14.81 14.83 7.01
C PHE A 184 14.13 16.10 7.51
N VAL A 185 13.24 15.92 8.48
CA VAL A 185 12.50 16.99 9.16
C VAL A 185 12.94 17.12 10.63
N GLY A 186 13.52 16.05 11.19
CA GLY A 186 14.00 16.03 12.57
C GLY A 186 12.89 15.73 13.59
N TRP A 187 11.84 15.00 13.20
CA TRP A 187 10.85 14.46 14.14
C TRP A 187 11.40 13.26 14.92
N PHE A 188 12.32 12.52 14.31
CA PHE A 188 12.97 11.36 14.92
C PHE A 188 14.47 11.37 14.65
N GLU A 189 15.24 10.81 15.58
CA GLU A 189 16.70 10.69 15.47
C GLU A 189 17.13 9.77 14.32
N ASN A 190 16.37 8.70 14.05
CA ASN A 190 16.69 7.76 12.98
C ASN A 190 16.14 8.23 11.63
N LEU A 191 17.03 8.31 10.64
CA LEU A 191 16.74 8.78 9.29
C LEU A 191 15.59 8.03 8.60
N TYR A 192 15.60 6.70 8.67
CA TYR A 192 14.58 5.87 8.00
C TYR A 192 13.22 6.02 8.65
N ARG A 193 13.18 6.15 9.98
CA ARG A 193 11.94 6.43 10.71
C ARG A 193 11.41 7.83 10.38
N ASP A 194 12.28 8.84 10.41
CA ASP A 194 11.93 10.22 10.13
C ASP A 194 11.36 10.38 8.71
N SER A 195 12.11 9.89 7.72
CA SER A 195 11.69 9.93 6.32
C SER A 195 10.46 9.07 6.07
N GLY A 196 10.40 7.88 6.66
CA GLY A 196 9.27 6.97 6.55
C GLY A 196 7.96 7.59 7.03
N VAL A 197 7.96 8.18 8.23
CA VAL A 197 6.78 8.80 8.84
C VAL A 197 6.40 10.09 8.12
N PHE A 198 7.35 11.00 7.87
CA PHE A 198 7.08 12.24 7.16
C PHE A 198 6.47 11.99 5.79
N SER A 199 7.03 11.04 5.03
CA SER A 199 6.53 10.74 3.69
C SER A 199 5.10 10.18 3.69
N VAL A 200 4.66 9.47 4.74
CA VAL A 200 3.25 9.05 4.83
C VAL A 200 2.33 10.27 4.95
N PHE A 201 2.60 11.16 5.90
CA PHE A 201 1.75 12.34 6.11
C PHE A 201 1.78 13.30 4.92
N TYR A 202 2.97 13.56 4.36
CA TYR A 202 3.14 14.40 3.19
C TYR A 202 2.36 13.88 1.99
N ASN A 203 2.55 12.60 1.62
CA ASN A 203 1.82 12.03 0.48
C ASN A 203 0.33 11.86 0.79
N ALA A 204 -0.08 11.61 2.04
CA ALA A 204 -1.49 11.51 2.42
C ALA A 204 -2.21 12.85 2.21
N ALA A 205 -1.62 13.96 2.66
CA ALA A 205 -2.16 15.29 2.47
C ALA A 205 -2.25 15.66 0.98
N LEU A 206 -1.16 15.52 0.22
CA LEU A 206 -1.16 15.89 -1.19
C LEU A 206 -2.08 15.02 -2.04
N SER A 207 -2.08 13.70 -1.80
CA SER A 207 -2.98 12.78 -2.53
C SER A 207 -4.46 13.08 -2.26
N PHE A 208 -4.83 13.50 -1.05
CA PHE A 208 -6.21 13.90 -0.74
C PHE A 208 -6.68 15.04 -1.66
N PHE A 209 -5.89 16.10 -1.76
CA PHE A 209 -6.19 17.21 -2.67
C PHE A 209 -6.17 16.78 -4.14
N CYS A 210 -5.18 15.98 -4.56
CA CYS A 210 -5.08 15.53 -5.95
C CYS A 210 -6.27 14.67 -6.39
N VAL A 211 -6.78 13.79 -5.53
CA VAL A 211 -7.96 12.98 -5.84
C VAL A 211 -9.20 13.85 -6.04
N PHE A 212 -9.33 14.99 -5.36
CA PHE A 212 -10.42 15.91 -5.62
C PHE A 212 -10.39 16.44 -7.07
N PHE A 213 -9.24 16.92 -7.52
CA PHE A 213 -9.09 17.42 -8.90
C PHE A 213 -9.32 16.32 -9.95
N ILE A 214 -8.79 15.11 -9.74
CA ILE A 214 -8.88 14.01 -10.70
C ILE A 214 -10.28 13.39 -10.71
N CYS A 215 -10.78 12.96 -9.54
CA CYS A 215 -11.96 12.10 -9.43
C CYS A 215 -13.29 12.88 -9.30
N VAL A 216 -13.25 14.12 -8.81
CA VAL A 216 -14.47 14.92 -8.52
C VAL A 216 -14.75 15.92 -9.64
N LEU A 217 -13.76 16.72 -10.04
CA LEU A 217 -13.97 17.78 -11.04
C LEU A 217 -14.12 17.26 -12.48
N LYS A 218 -13.64 16.04 -12.77
CA LYS A 218 -13.80 15.25 -14.02
C LYS A 218 -13.32 15.86 -15.34
N LYS A 219 -13.15 17.18 -15.45
CA LYS A 219 -12.68 17.83 -16.67
C LYS A 219 -11.19 17.52 -16.88
N TRP A 220 -10.79 17.34 -18.15
CA TRP A 220 -9.46 16.84 -18.49
C TRP A 220 -8.33 17.76 -17.98
N TYR A 221 -8.52 19.08 -18.04
CA TYR A 221 -7.49 20.05 -17.64
C TYR A 221 -7.22 20.04 -16.13
N TRP A 222 -8.21 19.69 -15.30
CA TRP A 222 -8.00 19.53 -13.86
C TRP A 222 -7.06 18.37 -13.52
N LYS A 223 -6.86 17.43 -14.46
CA LYS A 223 -5.90 16.32 -14.30
C LYS A 223 -4.44 16.80 -14.35
N LEU A 224 -4.17 18.03 -14.81
CA LEU A 224 -2.83 18.63 -14.79
C LEU A 224 -2.47 19.21 -13.41
N VAL A 225 -3.45 19.65 -12.62
CA VAL A 225 -3.21 20.26 -11.30
C VAL A 225 -2.40 19.38 -10.34
N PRO A 226 -2.65 18.05 -10.23
CA PRO A 226 -1.83 17.16 -9.43
C PRO A 226 -0.33 17.18 -9.74
N PHE A 227 0.05 17.36 -11.01
CA PHE A 227 1.46 17.45 -11.41
C PHE A 227 2.08 18.73 -10.83
N PHE A 228 1.39 19.87 -10.98
CA PHE A 228 1.83 21.14 -10.40
C PHE A 228 1.93 21.06 -8.88
N ILE A 229 0.93 20.49 -8.20
CA ILE A 229 0.95 20.32 -6.74
C ILE A 229 2.21 19.56 -6.32
N TYR A 230 2.44 18.36 -6.87
CA TYR A 230 3.60 17.56 -6.45
C TYR A 230 4.94 18.20 -6.82
N PHE A 231 5.07 18.79 -8.01
CA PHE A 231 6.32 19.40 -8.45
C PHE A 231 6.65 20.65 -7.63
N SER A 232 5.66 21.50 -7.36
CA SER A 232 5.85 22.69 -6.53
C SER A 232 6.20 22.33 -5.09
N PHE A 233 5.49 21.37 -4.47
CA PHE A 233 5.78 20.99 -3.09
C PHE A 233 7.13 20.27 -2.95
N ASP A 234 7.51 19.40 -3.89
CA ASP A 234 8.86 18.80 -3.87
C ASP A 234 9.96 19.85 -4.04
N ALA A 235 9.77 20.83 -4.92
CA ALA A 235 10.71 21.94 -5.08
C ALA A 235 10.82 22.79 -3.79
N ILE A 236 9.70 23.01 -3.09
CA ILE A 236 9.69 23.67 -1.79
C ILE A 236 10.47 22.83 -0.76
N LEU A 237 10.26 21.51 -0.69
CA LEU A 237 10.99 20.65 0.23
C LEU A 237 12.48 20.62 -0.06
N LEU A 238 12.88 20.61 -1.33
CA LEU A 238 14.28 20.69 -1.74
C LEU A 238 14.91 22.03 -1.33
N ASN A 239 14.23 23.14 -1.62
CA ASN A 239 14.72 24.48 -1.26
C ASN A 239 14.83 24.70 0.25
N ARG A 240 14.03 23.99 1.04
CA ARG A 240 14.09 24.01 2.51
C ARG A 240 15.13 23.06 3.10
N GLY A 241 15.86 22.31 2.27
CA GLY A 241 16.83 21.31 2.72
C GLY A 241 16.19 20.08 3.39
N ILE A 242 14.87 19.90 3.23
CA ILE A 242 14.13 18.77 3.80
C ILE A 242 14.25 17.54 2.89
N LEU A 243 14.17 17.73 1.57
CA LEU A 243 14.32 16.68 0.58
C LEU A 243 15.76 16.66 0.08
N LEU A 244 16.44 15.52 0.26
CA LEU A 244 17.85 15.35 -0.04
C LEU A 244 18.03 14.17 -1.01
N PHE A 245 19.04 14.28 -1.86
CA PHE A 245 19.34 13.30 -2.91
C PHE A 245 20.82 12.89 -2.87
N ASN A 246 21.09 11.63 -3.20
CA ASN A 246 22.43 11.04 -3.25
C ASN A 246 22.67 10.35 -4.60
N ASP A 247 23.91 9.94 -4.86
CA ASP A 247 24.29 9.02 -5.95
C ASP A 247 23.83 9.45 -7.36
N GLY A 248 23.85 10.76 -7.62
CA GLY A 248 23.43 11.34 -8.90
C GLY A 248 21.92 11.41 -9.11
N TRP A 249 21.12 10.90 -8.15
CA TRP A 249 19.67 11.13 -8.13
C TRP A 249 19.36 12.62 -7.90
N ASN A 250 18.26 13.11 -8.45
CA ASN A 250 17.91 14.53 -8.41
C ASN A 250 16.40 14.74 -8.56
N ILE A 251 15.97 16.00 -8.46
CA ILE A 251 14.56 16.37 -8.50
C ILE A 251 13.88 16.01 -9.82
N TYR A 252 14.58 16.03 -10.95
CA TYR A 252 14.00 15.71 -12.26
C TYR A 252 13.63 14.23 -12.34
N TYR A 253 14.46 13.33 -11.79
CA TYR A 253 14.13 11.91 -11.71
C TYR A 253 12.95 11.65 -10.77
N LEU A 254 12.88 12.34 -9.62
CA LEU A 254 11.72 12.25 -8.74
C LEU A 254 10.44 12.75 -9.44
N MET A 255 10.50 13.88 -10.14
CA MET A 255 9.38 14.41 -10.93
C MET A 255 8.91 13.40 -11.98
N LEU A 256 9.84 12.71 -12.66
CA LEU A 256 9.50 11.64 -13.60
C LEU A 256 8.77 10.47 -12.92
N VAL A 257 9.27 9.99 -11.77
CA VAL A 257 8.61 8.93 -10.99
C VAL A 257 7.19 9.34 -10.61
N ARG A 258 7.00 10.57 -10.11
CA ARG A 258 5.67 11.09 -9.77
C ARG A 258 4.76 11.23 -10.98
N ALA A 259 5.28 11.68 -12.11
CA ALA A 259 4.53 11.78 -13.35
C ALA A 259 4.00 10.42 -13.80
N VAL A 260 4.86 9.38 -13.80
CA VAL A 260 4.45 8.00 -14.12
C VAL A 260 3.36 7.53 -13.16
N CYS A 261 3.53 7.73 -11.86
CA CYS A 261 2.54 7.36 -10.84
C CYS A 261 1.18 8.04 -11.08
N LEU A 262 1.18 9.34 -11.35
CA LEU A 262 -0.04 10.11 -11.63
C LEU A 262 -0.70 9.67 -12.93
N ILE A 263 0.06 9.40 -13.99
CA ILE A 263 -0.46 8.91 -15.26
C ILE A 263 -1.12 7.54 -15.08
N LEU A 264 -0.45 6.61 -14.38
CA LEU A 264 -0.99 5.28 -14.08
C LEU A 264 -2.28 5.38 -13.26
N PHE A 265 -2.30 6.25 -12.26
CA PHE A 265 -3.49 6.50 -11.45
C PHE A 265 -4.66 7.06 -12.28
N ILE A 266 -4.40 8.06 -13.14
CA ILE A 266 -5.42 8.63 -14.04
C ILE A 266 -5.93 7.57 -15.02
N ALA A 267 -5.05 6.75 -15.58
CA ALA A 267 -5.42 5.65 -16.47
C ALA A 267 -6.31 4.61 -15.77
N LEU A 268 -5.99 4.29 -14.51
CA LEU A 268 -6.78 3.40 -13.67
C LEU A 268 -8.16 3.99 -13.36
N GLU A 269 -8.22 5.27 -12.99
CA GLU A 269 -9.47 5.99 -12.69
C GLU A 269 -10.41 6.02 -13.89
N ASN A 270 -9.89 6.34 -15.08
CA ASN A 270 -10.65 6.40 -16.33
C ASN A 270 -11.26 5.03 -16.71
N LYS A 271 -10.55 3.94 -16.42
CA LYS A 271 -10.97 2.57 -16.80
C LYS A 271 -11.77 1.86 -15.71
N TYR A 272 -11.85 2.44 -14.51
CA TYR A 272 -12.63 1.87 -13.41
C TYR A 272 -14.12 1.85 -13.76
N PRO A 273 -14.85 0.76 -13.50
CA PRO A 273 -16.23 0.63 -13.96
C PRO A 273 -17.19 1.55 -13.19
N TYR A 274 -17.70 2.60 -13.84
CA TYR A 274 -18.60 3.61 -13.23
C TYR A 274 -20.08 3.21 -13.09
N LYS A 275 -20.53 2.16 -13.80
CA LYS A 275 -21.94 1.68 -13.76
C LYS A 275 -22.04 0.45 -12.86
N SER A 276 -23.05 0.39 -11.98
CA SER A 276 -23.33 -0.83 -11.21
C SER A 276 -23.81 -1.95 -12.15
N PRO A 277 -23.60 -3.24 -11.81
CA PRO A 277 -24.13 -4.35 -12.62
C PRO A 277 -25.65 -4.26 -12.84
N THR A 278 -26.38 -3.71 -11.86
CA THR A 278 -27.84 -3.49 -11.90
C THR A 278 -28.29 -2.46 -12.94
N GLN A 279 -27.41 -1.61 -13.46
CA GLN A 279 -27.74 -0.67 -14.54
C GLN A 279 -27.47 -1.23 -15.95
N ARG A 280 -26.84 -2.40 -16.09
CA ARG A 280 -26.65 -3.05 -17.40
C ARG A 280 -27.86 -3.86 -17.85
N SER A 281 -28.69 -4.34 -16.93
CA SER A 281 -29.88 -5.15 -17.22
C SER A 281 -31.13 -4.32 -17.58
N LEU A 282 -31.03 -2.99 -17.58
CA LEU A 282 -32.13 -2.06 -17.92
C LEU A 282 -31.87 -1.30 -19.24
N VAL A 283 -30.82 -1.68 -19.97
CA VAL A 283 -30.40 -1.02 -21.23
C VAL A 283 -30.22 -2.06 -22.36
N LEU A 284 -30.85 -3.22 -22.22
CA LEU A 284 -31.09 -4.20 -23.27
C LEU A 284 -32.60 -4.42 -23.35
#